data_AF-A0A316UH03-F1
#
_entry.id   AF-A0A316UH03-F1
#
_cell.length_a   1.000
_cell.length_b   1.000
_cell.length_c   1.000
_cell.angle_alpha   90.00
_cell.angle_beta   90.00
_cell.angle_gamma   90.00
#
_symmetry.space_group_name_H-M   'P 1'
#
loop_
_entity.id
_entity.type
_entity.pdbx_description
1 polymer ?
#
loop_
_entity_poly.entity_id
_entity_poly.type
_entity_poly.pdbx_seq_one_letter_code
_entity_poly.pdbx_strand_id
1 'polypeptide(L)'
;MADAVAGPSTSKAAPSSTSAALLSLHPLPILSISEHIVRSCAQQQQGKEPLHVYGVLLGTQNGRHLEVQNTFEVKVDVEGKLDEAFFKSRQAQYKQTFPTLDLLGWYSNGNRPTSADVAVHKQFLEYNESPLFLQFSPNADILARRDGRGQLPIQVYESQMAVTSADQPIDSSNEGAAPPTASSDEPSTSLILVESNGYRIETAEAERIAVDYVSKPAGAQGSEGEHGAVISSLESQQSAIRMLHARIKMAHGYVTSLLAKDAKVGGQQGVTAGANGSGSAVGQRDHEALRQLKSILSSMPRAPPANAAMQAEEDDDGFRTHFLREYNDALLISSLSRMTAGMRSLNEYVDKFDLIQQGRGGDRERRDGLESGGRGTFGYGDAGGM
;
A
#
# COMPACT_ATOMS: atom_id res chain seq x y z
N MET A 1 12.42 24.57 -46.29
CA MET A 1 13.19 24.48 -45.04
C MET A 1 12.21 24.54 -43.88
N ALA A 2 11.76 23.37 -43.44
CA ALA A 2 11.05 23.16 -42.19
C ALA A 2 11.38 21.72 -41.77
N ASP A 3 12.17 21.61 -40.71
CA ASP A 3 12.79 20.39 -40.21
C ASP A 3 11.74 19.43 -39.66
N ALA A 4 11.69 18.22 -40.22
CA ALA A 4 10.86 17.13 -39.71
C ALA A 4 11.65 16.35 -38.66
N VAL A 5 11.43 16.67 -37.38
CA VAL A 5 12.00 15.93 -36.25
C VAL A 5 11.35 14.55 -36.18
N ALA A 6 12.10 13.53 -36.59
CA ALA A 6 11.76 12.12 -36.47
C ALA A 6 11.73 11.71 -34.99
N GLY A 7 10.55 11.29 -34.49
CA GLY A 7 10.42 10.67 -33.17
C GLY A 7 10.97 9.23 -33.17
N PRO A 8 11.57 8.75 -32.07
CA PRO A 8 12.15 7.42 -32.04
C PRO A 8 11.06 6.35 -31.99
N SER A 9 11.17 5.41 -32.94
CA SER A 9 10.42 4.17 -33.05
C SER A 9 10.64 3.30 -31.82
N THR A 10 9.61 3.13 -31.00
CA THR A 10 9.61 2.13 -29.93
C THR A 10 9.35 0.76 -30.54
N SER A 11 10.41 0.11 -31.01
CA SER A 11 10.35 -1.32 -31.31
C SER A 11 10.02 -2.07 -30.00
N LYS A 12 8.85 -2.68 -29.98
CA LYS A 12 8.36 -3.49 -28.86
C LYS A 12 9.13 -4.82 -28.86
N ALA A 13 10.34 -4.80 -28.30
CA ALA A 13 11.05 -6.02 -27.96
C ALA A 13 10.19 -6.80 -26.94
N ALA A 14 10.04 -8.10 -27.17
CA ALA A 14 9.35 -9.01 -26.26
C ALA A 14 10.00 -8.92 -24.86
N PRO A 15 9.24 -9.07 -23.75
CA PRO A 15 9.83 -9.16 -22.42
C PRO A 15 10.50 -10.52 -22.28
N SER A 16 11.71 -10.67 -22.81
CA SER A 16 12.57 -11.79 -22.51
C SER A 16 13.17 -11.56 -21.13
N SER A 17 12.68 -12.34 -20.16
CA SER A 17 13.20 -12.47 -18.80
C SER A 17 12.91 -11.30 -17.86
N THR A 18 11.64 -11.06 -17.55
CA THR A 18 11.29 -10.25 -16.37
C THR A 18 11.54 -11.07 -15.11
N SER A 19 12.39 -10.58 -14.21
CA SER A 19 12.65 -11.30 -12.97
C SER A 19 11.35 -11.34 -12.15
N ALA A 20 10.90 -12.56 -11.81
CA ALA A 20 9.62 -12.77 -11.14
C ALA A 20 9.75 -12.59 -9.61
N ALA A 21 10.42 -11.51 -9.17
CA ALA A 21 10.45 -11.15 -7.77
C ALA A 21 9.09 -10.56 -7.39
N LEU A 22 8.44 -11.13 -6.36
CA LEU A 22 7.17 -10.60 -5.87
C LEU A 22 7.49 -9.54 -4.82
N LEU A 23 7.25 -8.28 -5.19
CA LEU A 23 7.52 -7.14 -4.33
C LEU A 23 6.27 -6.75 -3.53
N SER A 24 6.41 -6.75 -2.22
CA SER A 24 5.45 -6.27 -1.26
C SER A 24 6.00 -5.02 -0.58
N LEU A 25 5.24 -3.93 -0.66
CA LEU A 25 5.62 -2.61 -0.17
C LEU A 25 4.69 -2.21 0.97
N HIS A 26 5.26 -1.93 2.14
CA HIS A 26 4.52 -1.39 3.26
C HIS A 26 4.19 0.10 3.06
N PRO A 27 3.14 0.62 3.70
CA PRO A 27 2.77 2.04 3.59
C PRO A 27 3.81 2.99 4.23
N LEU A 28 4.50 2.55 5.29
CA LEU A 28 5.47 3.38 6.00
C LEU A 28 6.65 3.85 5.11
N PRO A 29 7.30 2.99 4.31
CA PRO A 29 8.26 3.41 3.29
C PRO A 29 7.76 4.53 2.38
N ILE A 30 6.52 4.42 1.91
CA ILE A 30 5.92 5.39 0.98
C ILE A 30 5.77 6.75 1.67
N LEU A 31 5.23 6.76 2.88
CA LEU A 31 5.07 7.96 3.68
C LEU A 31 6.43 8.59 4.00
N SER A 32 7.41 7.79 4.39
CA SER A 32 8.77 8.25 4.72
C SER A 32 9.49 8.86 3.51
N ILE A 33 9.34 8.25 2.33
CA ILE A 33 9.89 8.81 1.07
C ILE A 33 9.20 10.13 0.74
N SER A 34 7.86 10.18 0.83
CA SER A 34 7.11 11.41 0.55
C SER A 34 7.48 12.56 1.51
N GLU A 35 7.63 12.24 2.80
CA GLU A 35 8.05 13.19 3.83
C GLU A 35 9.47 13.68 3.58
N HIS A 36 10.41 12.80 3.24
CA HIS A 36 11.79 13.17 2.93
C HIS A 36 11.85 14.13 1.72
N ILE A 37 11.06 13.87 0.67
CA ILE A 37 10.97 14.77 -0.49
C ILE A 37 10.38 16.12 -0.09
N VAL A 38 9.23 16.14 0.60
CA VAL A 38 8.56 17.39 1.00
C VAL A 38 9.44 18.23 1.93
N ARG A 39 10.10 17.60 2.92
CA ARG A 39 11.05 18.26 3.83
C ARG A 39 12.21 18.88 3.06
N SER A 40 12.79 18.13 2.12
CA SER A 40 13.89 18.59 1.28
C SER A 40 13.49 19.77 0.40
N CYS A 41 12.29 19.72 -0.19
CA CYS A 41 11.73 20.84 -0.96
C CYS A 41 11.47 22.07 -0.08
N ALA A 42 10.98 21.91 1.14
CA ALA A 42 10.70 23.01 2.05
C ALA A 42 11.96 23.71 2.60
N GLN A 43 13.05 22.95 2.75
CA GLN A 43 14.36 23.48 3.19
C GLN A 43 15.11 24.22 2.07
N GLN A 44 14.74 24.01 0.79
CA GLN A 44 15.32 24.76 -0.31
C GLN A 44 14.82 26.20 -0.33
N GLN A 45 15.75 27.16 -0.30
CA GLN A 45 15.46 28.55 -0.66
C GLN A 45 15.24 28.65 -2.18
N GLN A 46 14.27 29.46 -2.59
CA GLN A 46 13.85 29.65 -3.99
C GLN A 46 15.07 29.92 -4.90
N GLY A 47 15.41 28.97 -5.79
CA GLY A 47 16.40 29.19 -6.87
C GLY A 47 17.46 28.11 -7.09
N LYS A 48 17.51 27.02 -6.32
CA LYS A 48 18.40 25.88 -6.58
C LYS A 48 17.66 24.76 -7.33
N GLU A 49 18.35 24.07 -8.24
CA GLU A 49 17.84 22.95 -9.06
C GLU A 49 17.00 21.92 -8.26
N PRO A 50 16.10 21.16 -8.93
CA PRO A 50 15.26 20.18 -8.25
C PRO A 50 16.11 19.19 -7.46
N LEU A 51 16.01 19.25 -6.12
CA LEU A 51 16.84 18.42 -5.25
C LEU A 51 16.57 16.95 -5.53
N HIS A 52 17.60 16.23 -5.93
CA HIS A 52 17.53 14.77 -6.01
C HIS A 52 17.77 14.21 -4.63
N VAL A 53 16.79 13.47 -4.14
CA VAL A 53 16.79 12.89 -2.81
C VAL A 53 17.09 11.42 -2.92
N TYR A 54 18.03 10.93 -2.11
CA TYR A 54 18.44 9.53 -2.11
C TYR A 54 18.18 8.90 -0.76
N GLY A 55 17.85 7.62 -0.78
CA GLY A 55 17.81 6.83 0.43
C GLY A 55 17.75 5.35 0.13
N VAL A 56 17.68 4.58 1.20
CA VAL A 56 17.84 3.13 1.19
C VAL A 56 16.53 2.46 1.60
N LEU A 57 16.25 1.33 0.96
CA LEU A 57 15.13 0.45 1.24
C LEU A 57 15.61 -0.71 2.12
N LEU A 58 14.96 -0.85 3.28
CA LEU A 58 15.18 -1.93 4.23
C LEU A 58 13.96 -2.86 4.27
N GLY A 59 14.22 -4.14 4.42
CA GLY A 59 13.14 -5.12 4.38
C GLY A 59 13.61 -6.54 4.64
N THR A 60 12.72 -7.49 4.40
CA THR A 60 13.03 -8.91 4.49
C THR A 60 12.94 -9.56 3.11
N GLN A 61 13.74 -10.60 2.89
CA GLN A 61 13.73 -11.39 1.67
C GLN A 61 13.42 -12.85 1.99
N ASN A 62 12.25 -13.31 1.58
CA ASN A 62 11.80 -14.69 1.71
C ASN A 62 11.86 -15.36 0.33
N GLY A 63 13.05 -15.84 -0.04
CA GLY A 63 13.32 -16.40 -1.38
C GLY A 63 13.17 -15.34 -2.48
N ARG A 64 12.09 -15.41 -3.26
CA ARG A 64 11.74 -14.43 -4.30
C ARG A 64 10.70 -13.40 -3.86
N HIS A 65 10.22 -13.49 -2.62
CA HIS A 65 9.34 -12.50 -2.03
C HIS A 65 10.18 -11.43 -1.34
N LEU A 66 10.05 -10.19 -1.77
CA LEU A 66 10.75 -9.04 -1.20
C LEU A 66 9.74 -8.16 -0.48
N GLU A 67 9.94 -7.94 0.82
CA GLU A 67 9.07 -7.12 1.65
C GLU A 67 9.81 -5.87 2.10
N VAL A 68 9.49 -4.72 1.52
CA VAL A 68 10.06 -3.43 1.89
C VAL A 68 9.26 -2.87 3.06
N GLN A 69 9.90 -2.77 4.23
CA GLN A 69 9.24 -2.43 5.50
C GLN A 69 9.67 -1.07 6.04
N ASN A 70 10.90 -0.63 5.78
CA ASN A 70 11.42 0.63 6.30
C ASN A 70 12.39 1.29 5.32
N THR A 71 12.70 2.56 5.55
CA THR A 71 13.66 3.32 4.74
C THR A 71 14.49 4.26 5.60
N PHE A 72 15.66 4.66 5.09
CA PHE A 72 16.43 5.76 5.67
C PHE A 72 17.12 6.58 4.60
N GLU A 73 17.33 7.86 4.88
CA GLU A 73 17.97 8.81 3.98
C GLU A 73 19.48 8.57 3.87
N VAL A 74 20.03 8.80 2.68
CA VAL A 74 21.48 8.74 2.43
C VAL A 74 21.94 10.02 1.74
N LYS A 75 23.16 10.44 2.06
CA LYS A 75 23.81 11.59 1.45
C LYS A 75 24.61 11.14 0.23
N VAL A 76 24.35 11.80 -0.88
CA VAL A 76 25.09 11.64 -2.14
C VAL A 76 25.69 13.00 -2.46
N ASP A 77 26.99 13.01 -2.78
CA ASP A 77 27.69 14.23 -3.16
C ASP A 77 27.25 14.74 -4.54
N VAL A 78 27.61 15.97 -4.90
CA VAL A 78 27.27 16.60 -6.19
C VAL A 78 27.81 15.78 -7.38
N GLU A 79 28.88 15.03 -7.17
CA GLU A 79 29.49 14.11 -8.15
C GLU A 79 28.75 12.77 -8.28
N GLY A 80 27.66 12.56 -7.52
CA GLY A 80 26.91 11.30 -7.52
C GLY A 80 27.55 10.18 -6.69
N LYS A 81 28.50 10.52 -5.80
CA LYS A 81 29.20 9.56 -4.95
C LYS A 81 28.51 9.41 -3.59
N LEU A 82 28.29 8.16 -3.17
CA LEU A 82 27.71 7.80 -1.89
C LEU A 82 28.68 8.11 -0.74
N ASP A 83 28.20 8.77 0.32
CA ASP A 83 28.95 8.87 1.58
C ASP A 83 28.94 7.50 2.29
N GLU A 84 29.97 6.69 2.03
CA GLU A 84 30.11 5.35 2.61
C GLU A 84 30.19 5.36 4.13
N ALA A 85 30.83 6.37 4.74
CA ALA A 85 31.02 6.43 6.18
C ALA A 85 29.67 6.66 6.87
N PHE A 86 28.88 7.59 6.33
CA PHE A 86 27.53 7.83 6.79
C PHE A 86 26.62 6.62 6.55
N PHE A 87 26.67 6.03 5.37
CA PHE A 87 25.87 4.85 5.01
C PHE A 87 26.16 3.67 5.94
N LYS A 88 27.43 3.27 6.12
CA LYS A 88 27.82 2.15 6.99
C LYS A 88 27.46 2.41 8.45
N SER A 89 27.67 3.64 8.95
CA SER A 89 27.27 4.02 10.30
C SER A 89 25.76 3.89 10.50
N ARG A 90 24.96 4.39 9.55
CA ARG A 90 23.49 4.36 9.66
C ARG A 90 22.95 2.94 9.49
N GLN A 91 23.51 2.16 8.58
CA GLN A 91 23.20 0.74 8.42
C GLN A 91 23.45 -0.05 9.71
N ALA A 92 24.58 0.18 10.38
CA ALA A 92 24.90 -0.47 11.65
C ALA A 92 23.89 -0.12 12.76
N GLN A 93 23.46 1.15 12.85
CA GLN A 93 22.45 1.59 13.82
C GLN A 93 21.10 0.91 13.59
N TYR A 94 20.65 0.84 12.33
CA TYR A 94 19.40 0.15 11.99
C TYR A 94 19.50 -1.36 12.24
N LYS A 95 20.67 -1.98 12.03
CA LYS A 95 20.85 -3.41 12.33
C LYS A 95 20.80 -3.70 13.83
N GLN A 96 21.12 -2.73 14.70
CA GLN A 96 20.98 -2.89 16.15
C GLN A 96 19.51 -2.92 16.59
N THR A 97 18.66 -2.09 16.00
CA THR A 97 17.23 -1.98 16.37
C THR A 97 16.34 -2.93 15.58
N PHE A 98 16.70 -3.24 14.33
CA PHE A 98 15.99 -4.13 13.44
C PHE A 98 16.93 -5.20 12.84
N PRO A 99 17.33 -6.21 13.61
CA PRO A 99 18.30 -7.22 13.16
C PRO A 99 17.81 -8.08 12.00
N THR A 100 16.49 -8.23 11.84
CA THR A 100 15.86 -9.02 10.77
C THR A 100 15.81 -8.30 9.43
N LEU A 101 16.03 -6.98 9.41
CA LEU A 101 15.97 -6.20 8.18
C LEU A 101 17.34 -6.17 7.50
N ASP A 102 17.31 -6.41 6.20
CA ASP A 102 18.45 -6.35 5.31
C ASP A 102 18.26 -5.25 4.26
N LEU A 103 19.37 -4.89 3.61
CA LEU A 103 19.41 -3.92 2.53
C LEU A 103 18.77 -4.52 1.28
N LEU A 104 17.57 -4.07 0.89
CA LEU A 104 16.90 -4.58 -0.31
C LEU A 104 17.16 -3.72 -1.55
N GLY A 105 17.47 -2.44 -1.37
CA GLY A 105 17.62 -1.53 -2.49
C GLY A 105 17.73 -0.07 -2.06
N TRP A 106 17.44 0.83 -2.99
CA TRP A 106 17.51 2.27 -2.79
C TRP A 106 16.38 2.98 -3.52
N TYR A 107 16.14 4.24 -3.15
CA TYR A 107 15.12 5.08 -3.76
C TYR A 107 15.65 6.44 -4.18
N SER A 108 15.05 7.00 -5.22
CA SER A 108 15.19 8.41 -5.59
C SER A 108 13.89 9.02 -6.06
N ASN A 109 13.90 10.33 -6.28
CA ASN A 109 12.79 11.07 -6.88
C ASN A 109 13.04 11.33 -8.37
N GLY A 110 12.00 11.21 -9.19
CA GLY A 110 12.07 11.49 -10.62
C GLY A 110 10.98 10.77 -11.41
N ASN A 111 10.98 10.98 -12.72
CA ASN A 111 9.99 10.39 -13.62
C ASN A 111 10.52 9.17 -14.39
N ARG A 112 11.83 9.14 -14.63
CA ARG A 112 12.53 8.06 -15.35
C ARG A 112 13.95 7.92 -14.80
N PRO A 113 14.55 6.73 -14.85
CA PRO A 113 15.94 6.54 -14.46
C PRO A 113 16.87 7.35 -15.37
N THR A 114 17.78 8.10 -14.76
CA THR A 114 18.81 8.89 -15.44
C THR A 114 20.15 8.15 -15.47
N SER A 115 21.12 8.62 -16.25
CA SER A 115 22.48 8.04 -16.24
C SER A 115 23.17 8.20 -14.87
N ALA A 116 22.84 9.26 -14.12
CA ALA A 116 23.29 9.45 -12.74
C ALA A 116 22.72 8.38 -11.81
N ASP A 117 21.43 8.03 -11.96
CA ASP A 117 20.82 6.93 -11.19
C ASP A 117 21.52 5.59 -11.47
N VAL A 118 21.93 5.33 -12.72
CA VAL A 118 22.69 4.12 -13.06
C VAL A 118 24.07 4.12 -12.40
N ALA A 119 24.74 5.27 -12.31
CA ALA A 119 26.04 5.39 -11.63
C ALA A 119 25.93 5.18 -10.11
N VAL A 120 24.87 5.69 -9.49
CA VAL A 120 24.55 5.42 -8.07
C VAL A 120 24.18 3.96 -7.85
N HIS A 121 23.38 3.38 -8.75
CA HIS A 121 23.00 1.97 -8.69
C HIS A 121 24.22 1.04 -8.69
N LYS A 122 25.25 1.37 -9.49
CA LYS A 122 26.52 0.61 -9.51
C LYS A 122 27.25 0.62 -8.17
N GLN A 123 27.14 1.70 -7.39
CA GLN A 123 27.74 1.76 -6.05
C GLN A 123 26.98 0.86 -5.06
N PHE A 124 25.65 0.74 -5.20
CA PHE A 124 24.86 -0.17 -4.37
C PHE A 124 25.08 -1.66 -4.69
N LEU A 125 25.54 -1.99 -5.90
CA LEU A 125 25.89 -3.36 -6.28
C LEU A 125 27.06 -3.93 -5.45
N GLU A 126 27.88 -3.09 -4.83
CA GLU A 126 28.94 -3.55 -3.91
C GLU A 126 28.40 -4.08 -2.58
N TYR A 127 27.18 -3.67 -2.20
CA TYR A 127 26.55 -4.01 -0.92
C TYR A 127 25.43 -5.05 -1.05
N ASN A 128 24.78 -5.11 -2.21
CA ASN A 128 23.75 -6.10 -2.54
C ASN A 128 23.91 -6.51 -4.01
N GLU A 129 23.88 -7.80 -4.30
CA GLU A 129 24.04 -8.36 -5.65
C GLU A 129 22.89 -7.99 -6.61
N SER A 130 21.70 -7.73 -6.08
CA SER A 130 20.51 -7.37 -6.85
C SER A 130 19.68 -6.29 -6.13
N PRO A 131 20.16 -5.05 -6.05
CA PRO A 131 19.45 -3.98 -5.35
C PRO A 131 18.24 -3.52 -6.17
N LEU A 132 17.09 -3.39 -5.51
CA LEU A 132 15.92 -2.77 -6.09
C LEU A 132 16.11 -1.26 -6.23
N PHE A 133 15.61 -0.67 -7.31
CA PHE A 133 15.55 0.78 -7.45
C PHE A 133 14.09 1.26 -7.47
N LEU A 134 13.70 2.03 -6.46
CA LEU A 134 12.37 2.62 -6.36
C LEU A 134 12.41 4.11 -6.72
N GLN A 135 11.65 4.51 -7.72
CA GLN A 135 11.53 5.90 -8.13
C GLN A 135 10.17 6.47 -7.74
N PHE A 136 10.17 7.55 -6.98
CA PHE A 136 8.97 8.30 -6.62
C PHE A 136 8.80 9.50 -7.56
N SER A 137 7.67 9.60 -8.25
CA SER A 137 7.39 10.68 -9.19
C SER A 137 6.52 11.76 -8.53
N PRO A 138 7.07 12.91 -8.10
CA PRO A 138 6.30 13.96 -7.44
C PRO A 138 5.44 14.80 -8.39
N ASN A 139 5.49 14.56 -9.71
CA ASN A 139 4.84 15.42 -10.69
C ASN A 139 3.31 15.37 -10.62
N ALA A 140 2.70 16.54 -10.35
CA ALA A 140 1.25 16.75 -10.26
C ALA A 140 0.49 16.29 -11.51
N ASP A 141 1.07 16.43 -12.72
CA ASP A 141 0.43 15.97 -13.96
C ASP A 141 0.35 14.44 -14.06
N ILE A 142 1.34 13.74 -13.49
CA ILE A 142 1.35 12.27 -13.44
C ILE A 142 0.32 11.80 -12.40
N LEU A 143 0.20 12.52 -11.28
CA LEU A 143 -0.81 12.28 -10.25
C LEU A 143 -2.23 12.47 -10.82
N ALA A 144 -2.50 13.61 -11.47
CA ALA A 144 -3.80 13.93 -12.05
C ALA A 144 -4.26 12.95 -13.14
N ARG A 145 -3.31 12.41 -13.94
CA ARG A 145 -3.61 11.36 -14.93
C ARG A 145 -3.84 9.99 -14.31
N ARG A 146 -3.31 9.72 -13.11
CA ARG A 146 -3.43 8.45 -12.37
C ARG A 146 -4.64 8.40 -11.44
N ASP A 147 -5.28 9.53 -11.13
CA ASP A 147 -6.49 9.62 -10.29
C ASP A 147 -7.66 8.74 -10.78
N GLY A 148 -7.71 8.39 -12.07
CA GLY A 148 -8.69 7.45 -12.62
C GLY A 148 -8.35 5.96 -12.47
N ARG A 149 -7.09 5.61 -12.13
CA ARG A 149 -6.59 4.22 -12.04
C ARG A 149 -6.18 3.79 -10.63
N GLY A 150 -6.09 4.71 -9.67
CA GLY A 150 -5.68 4.40 -8.30
C GLY A 150 -4.25 3.83 -8.21
N GLN A 151 -3.37 4.20 -9.14
CA GLN A 151 -1.97 3.79 -9.14
C GLN A 151 -1.13 4.83 -8.38
N LEU A 152 -0.37 4.40 -7.39
CA LEU A 152 0.52 5.28 -6.64
C LEU A 152 1.64 5.81 -7.54
N PRO A 153 2.22 6.99 -7.27
CA PRO A 153 3.33 7.60 -8.02
C PRO A 153 4.67 6.90 -7.82
N ILE A 154 4.68 5.56 -7.81
CA ILE A 154 5.85 4.74 -7.52
C ILE A 154 6.11 3.85 -8.72
N GLN A 155 7.37 3.80 -9.14
CA GLN A 155 7.89 2.88 -10.13
C GLN A 155 9.05 2.11 -9.51
N VAL A 156 9.16 0.83 -9.86
CA VAL A 156 10.23 -0.03 -9.35
C VAL A 156 10.97 -0.61 -10.53
N TYR A 157 12.29 -0.57 -10.44
CA TYR A 157 13.20 -1.03 -11.46
C TYR A 157 14.11 -2.12 -10.90
N GLU A 158 14.36 -3.13 -11.72
CA GLU A 158 15.33 -4.19 -11.51
C GLU A 158 16.55 -3.99 -12.42
N SER A 159 17.69 -4.51 -11.99
CA SER A 159 18.92 -4.46 -12.76
C SER A 159 19.04 -5.65 -13.69
N GLN A 160 19.28 -5.38 -14.98
CA GLN A 160 19.57 -6.39 -15.99
C GLN A 160 20.85 -6.04 -16.73
N MET A 161 21.72 -7.03 -16.95
CA MET A 161 22.90 -6.85 -17.79
C MET A 161 22.51 -7.10 -19.25
N ALA A 162 22.57 -6.07 -20.07
CA ALA A 162 22.36 -6.18 -21.51
C ALA A 162 23.70 -6.18 -22.24
N VAL A 163 23.88 -7.15 -23.13
CA VAL A 163 24.99 -7.14 -24.07
C VAL A 163 24.59 -6.25 -25.23
N THR A 164 25.18 -5.06 -25.33
CA THR A 164 25.04 -4.23 -26.53
C THR A 164 26.07 -4.68 -27.54
N SER A 165 25.68 -5.54 -28.48
CA SER A 165 26.44 -5.71 -29.72
C SER A 165 26.33 -4.41 -30.51
N ALA A 166 27.47 -3.80 -30.83
CA ALA A 166 27.56 -2.62 -31.68
C ALA A 166 27.16 -3.00 -33.11
N ASP A 167 25.86 -3.12 -33.37
CA ASP A 167 25.34 -3.32 -34.71
C ASP A 167 25.29 -1.95 -35.40
N GLN A 168 26.44 -1.51 -35.92
CA GLN A 168 26.42 -0.47 -36.93
C GLN A 168 25.85 -1.08 -38.21
N PRO A 169 24.82 -0.48 -38.85
CA PRO A 169 24.38 -0.94 -40.15
C PRO A 169 25.52 -0.72 -41.14
N ILE A 170 26.08 -1.82 -41.64
CA ILE A 170 27.07 -1.84 -42.71
C ILE A 170 26.36 -1.35 -43.97
N ASP A 171 26.53 -0.07 -44.32
CA ASP A 171 26.31 0.40 -45.68
C ASP A 171 27.42 -0.19 -46.56
N SER A 172 27.06 -1.27 -47.25
CA SER A 172 27.91 -1.95 -48.22
C SER A 172 28.02 -1.10 -49.49
N SER A 173 28.92 -0.10 -49.49
CA SER A 173 29.25 0.63 -50.73
C SER A 173 30.66 1.22 -50.79
N ASN A 174 31.65 0.69 -50.07
CA ASN A 174 33.05 1.10 -50.28
C ASN A 174 34.03 -0.08 -50.20
N GLU A 175 34.30 -0.70 -51.35
CA GLU A 175 35.43 -1.60 -51.54
C GLU A 175 36.72 -0.78 -51.70
N GLY A 176 37.65 -0.91 -50.75
CA GLY A 176 39.03 -0.45 -50.95
C GLY A 176 39.66 0.26 -49.76
N ALA A 177 39.90 -0.45 -48.66
CA ALA A 177 40.97 -0.11 -47.71
C ALA A 177 41.39 -1.34 -46.89
N ALA A 178 42.70 -1.48 -46.68
CA ALA A 178 43.38 -2.56 -45.99
C ALA A 178 42.84 -2.86 -44.57
N PRO A 179 43.01 -4.09 -44.06
CA PRO A 179 42.45 -4.49 -42.77
C PRO A 179 43.07 -3.69 -41.62
N PRO A 180 42.27 -3.01 -40.78
CA PRO A 180 42.77 -2.54 -39.49
C PRO A 180 42.94 -3.76 -38.58
N THR A 181 44.13 -3.83 -37.98
CA THR A 181 44.53 -4.78 -36.95
C THR A 181 43.48 -4.88 -35.84
N ALA A 182 42.97 -6.09 -35.62
CA ALA A 182 42.02 -6.42 -34.57
C ALA A 182 42.62 -6.17 -33.18
N SER A 183 42.39 -4.98 -32.63
CA SER A 183 42.31 -4.80 -31.18
C SER A 183 41.02 -5.48 -30.70
N SER A 184 41.15 -6.25 -29.63
CA SER A 184 40.09 -6.95 -28.90
C SER A 184 38.82 -6.11 -28.69
N ASP A 185 37.81 -6.33 -29.54
CA ASP A 185 36.43 -5.86 -29.33
C ASP A 185 35.76 -6.78 -28.30
N GLU A 186 35.97 -6.46 -27.03
CA GLU A 186 35.23 -7.03 -25.91
C GLU A 186 33.75 -6.57 -25.98
N PRO A 187 32.76 -7.47 -25.88
CA PRO A 187 31.36 -7.07 -25.80
C PRO A 187 31.15 -6.23 -24.54
N SER A 188 30.88 -4.93 -24.72
CA SER A 188 30.59 -4.03 -23.61
C SER A 188 29.24 -4.39 -22.99
N THR A 189 29.27 -5.04 -21.82
CA THR A 189 28.07 -5.28 -21.01
C THR A 189 27.63 -3.96 -20.37
N SER A 190 26.43 -3.50 -20.69
CA SER A 190 25.85 -2.31 -20.07
C SER A 190 24.74 -2.69 -19.10
N LEU A 191 24.74 -2.06 -17.93
CA LEU A 191 23.70 -2.24 -16.93
C LEU A 191 22.47 -1.40 -17.33
N ILE A 192 21.33 -2.05 -17.49
CA ILE A 192 20.05 -1.41 -17.80
C ILE A 192 19.08 -1.62 -16.64
N LEU A 193 18.33 -0.57 -16.30
CA LEU A 193 17.25 -0.62 -15.32
C LEU A 193 15.93 -0.88 -16.04
N VAL A 194 15.32 -2.03 -15.77
CA VAL A 194 14.07 -2.49 -16.39
C VAL A 194 12.93 -2.33 -15.41
N GLU A 195 11.77 -1.84 -15.84
CA GLU A 195 10.59 -1.71 -14.98
C GLU A 195 10.10 -3.10 -14.56
N SER A 196 9.93 -3.30 -13.24
CA SER A 196 9.51 -4.58 -12.67
C SER A 196 8.01 -4.82 -12.87
N ASN A 197 7.56 -6.08 -12.75
CA ASN A 197 6.20 -6.56 -13.03
C ASN A 197 5.11 -6.10 -12.03
N GLY A 198 5.32 -4.99 -11.34
CA GLY A 198 4.40 -4.39 -10.37
C GLY A 198 4.73 -4.74 -8.93
N TYR A 199 4.11 -4.00 -8.01
CA TYR A 199 4.23 -4.19 -6.56
C TYR A 199 2.84 -4.43 -5.96
N ARG A 200 2.82 -5.14 -4.82
CA ARG A 200 1.65 -5.27 -3.95
C ARG A 200 1.83 -4.36 -2.74
N ILE A 201 0.77 -3.72 -2.30
CA ILE A 201 0.78 -3.06 -0.98
C ILE A 201 0.39 -4.10 0.06
N GLU A 202 1.30 -4.37 1.00
CA GLU A 202 1.02 -5.19 2.17
C GLU A 202 0.95 -4.28 3.39
N THR A 203 -0.07 -4.51 4.21
CA THR A 203 -0.32 -3.74 5.42
C THR A 203 -0.42 -4.70 6.58
N ALA A 204 0.41 -4.52 7.59
CA ALA A 204 0.17 -5.17 8.87
C ALA A 204 -1.14 -4.63 9.48
N GLU A 205 -1.78 -5.36 10.39
CA GLU A 205 -3.05 -4.92 10.98
C GLU A 205 -2.93 -3.54 11.66
N ALA A 206 -1.84 -3.33 12.41
CA ALA A 206 -1.56 -2.05 13.06
C ALA A 206 -1.35 -0.92 12.03
N GLU A 207 -0.62 -1.18 10.95
CA GLU A 207 -0.42 -0.20 9.87
C GLU A 207 -1.73 0.12 9.15
N ARG A 208 -2.56 -0.89 8.89
CA ARG A 208 -3.88 -0.72 8.27
C ARG A 208 -4.74 0.22 9.10
N ILE A 209 -4.78 0.02 10.42
CA ILE A 209 -5.53 0.88 11.33
C ILE A 209 -4.95 2.30 11.34
N ALA A 210 -3.63 2.45 11.40
CA ALA A 210 -2.97 3.74 11.39
C ALA A 210 -3.22 4.53 10.09
N VAL A 211 -3.11 3.87 8.93
CA VAL A 211 -3.38 4.49 7.62
C VAL A 211 -4.85 4.85 7.47
N ASP A 212 -5.77 3.97 7.89
CA ASP A 212 -7.21 4.24 7.87
C ASP A 212 -7.55 5.44 8.76
N TYR A 213 -6.94 5.53 9.95
CA TYR A 213 -7.08 6.69 10.85
C TYR A 213 -6.57 7.99 10.23
N VAL A 214 -5.37 7.99 9.64
CA VAL A 214 -4.78 9.17 8.98
C VAL A 214 -5.55 9.59 7.73
N SER A 215 -6.16 8.63 7.02
CA SER A 215 -6.91 8.91 5.78
C SER A 215 -8.26 9.59 6.02
N LYS A 216 -8.79 9.55 7.25
CA LYS A 216 -10.07 10.16 7.61
C LYS A 216 -9.93 11.68 7.75
N PRO A 217 -10.86 12.47 7.19
CA PRO A 217 -10.82 13.92 7.30
C PRO A 217 -10.92 14.35 8.77
N ALA A 218 -10.23 15.44 9.14
CA ALA A 218 -10.09 15.93 10.51
C ALA A 218 -11.42 16.19 11.26
N GLY A 219 -12.55 16.31 10.56
CA GLY A 219 -13.88 16.47 11.15
C GLY A 219 -14.55 15.17 11.65
N ALA A 220 -14.02 13.99 11.31
CA ALA A 220 -14.55 12.70 11.75
C ALA A 220 -13.93 12.21 13.08
N GLN A 221 -12.92 12.91 13.59
CA GLN A 221 -12.14 12.52 14.77
C GLN A 221 -12.83 12.86 16.11
N GLY A 222 -13.90 13.67 16.10
CA GLY A 222 -14.58 14.14 17.32
C GLY A 222 -15.67 13.21 17.88
N SER A 223 -15.88 12.03 17.30
CA SER A 223 -16.86 11.03 17.78
C SER A 223 -16.17 10.03 18.72
N GLU A 224 -15.65 10.51 19.85
CA GLU A 224 -15.02 9.70 20.91
C GLU A 224 -16.05 8.88 21.72
N GLY A 225 -16.79 8.01 21.04
CA GLY A 225 -17.69 7.04 21.66
C GLY A 225 -17.56 5.68 20.98
N GLU A 226 -17.96 4.60 21.66
CA GLU A 226 -17.96 3.23 21.13
C GLU A 226 -18.70 3.13 19.77
N HIS A 227 -19.69 4.00 19.55
CA HIS A 227 -20.39 4.14 18.27
C HIS A 227 -19.50 4.67 17.12
N GLY A 228 -18.55 5.56 17.41
CA GLY A 228 -17.59 6.08 16.44
C GLY A 228 -16.69 4.98 15.88
N ALA A 229 -16.25 4.03 16.72
CA ALA A 229 -15.42 2.91 16.27
C ALA A 229 -16.15 2.01 15.27
N VAL A 230 -17.41 1.65 15.56
CA VAL A 230 -18.24 0.81 14.66
C VAL A 230 -18.54 1.55 13.36
N ILE A 231 -18.94 2.83 13.43
CA ILE A 231 -19.19 3.66 12.24
C ILE A 231 -17.92 3.72 11.37
N SER A 232 -16.77 3.97 11.99
CA SER A 232 -15.50 4.07 11.29
C SER A 232 -15.08 2.76 10.60
N SER A 233 -15.43 1.60 11.18
CA SER A 233 -15.23 0.28 10.57
C SER A 233 -16.18 0.05 9.40
N LEU A 234 -17.45 0.44 9.54
CA LEU A 234 -18.45 0.33 8.49
C LEU A 234 -18.15 1.26 7.31
N GLU A 235 -17.62 2.45 7.56
CA GLU A 235 -17.16 3.38 6.52
C GLU A 235 -16.01 2.80 5.70
N SER A 236 -15.05 2.15 6.35
CA SER A 236 -13.93 1.47 5.69
C SER A 236 -14.45 0.31 4.81
N GLN A 237 -15.36 -0.51 5.35
CA GLN A 237 -16.02 -1.59 4.58
C GLN A 237 -16.84 -1.04 3.40
N GLN A 238 -17.62 0.03 3.60
CA GLN A 238 -18.41 0.66 2.55
C GLN A 238 -17.52 1.23 1.44
N SER A 239 -16.40 1.86 1.80
CA SER A 239 -15.43 2.40 0.85
C SER A 239 -14.80 1.28 0.01
N ALA A 240 -14.42 0.16 0.65
CA ALA A 240 -13.93 -1.02 -0.05
C ALA A 240 -14.96 -1.61 -1.03
N ILE A 241 -16.23 -1.73 -0.62
CA ILE A 241 -17.32 -2.20 -1.49
C ILE A 241 -17.54 -1.23 -2.66
N ARG A 242 -17.51 0.08 -2.41
CA ARG A 242 -17.65 1.11 -3.46
C ARG A 242 -16.51 1.01 -4.48
N MET A 243 -15.27 0.80 -4.03
CA MET A 243 -14.12 0.60 -4.93
C MET A 243 -14.24 -0.69 -5.75
N LEU A 244 -14.67 -1.80 -5.14
CA LEU A 244 -14.92 -3.05 -5.84
C LEU A 244 -16.01 -2.87 -6.90
N HIS A 245 -17.11 -2.21 -6.56
CA HIS A 245 -18.20 -1.92 -7.49
C HIS A 245 -17.73 -1.05 -8.68
N ALA A 246 -16.92 -0.02 -8.42
CA ALA A 246 -16.33 0.80 -9.48
C ALA A 246 -15.45 -0.04 -10.43
N ARG A 247 -14.65 -0.97 -9.90
CA ARG A 247 -13.83 -1.89 -10.71
C ARG A 247 -14.67 -2.86 -11.53
N ILE A 248 -15.72 -3.45 -10.94
CA ILE A 248 -16.67 -4.32 -11.66
C ILE A 248 -17.35 -3.53 -12.79
N LYS A 249 -17.75 -2.29 -12.54
CA LYS A 249 -18.36 -1.41 -13.55
C LYS A 249 -17.39 -1.11 -14.71
N MET A 250 -16.11 -0.89 -14.42
CA MET A 250 -15.08 -0.73 -15.46
C MET A 250 -14.90 -2.00 -16.30
N ALA A 251 -14.82 -3.17 -15.67
CA ALA A 251 -14.71 -4.45 -16.37
C ALA A 251 -15.95 -4.72 -17.25
N HIS A 252 -17.15 -4.46 -16.72
CA HIS A 252 -18.40 -4.57 -17.48
C HIS A 252 -18.47 -3.57 -18.65
N GLY A 253 -18.03 -2.33 -18.43
CA GLY A 253 -17.93 -1.31 -19.47
C GLY A 253 -16.97 -1.72 -20.59
N TYR A 254 -15.83 -2.33 -20.25
CA TYR A 254 -14.88 -2.87 -21.22
C TYR A 254 -15.51 -3.96 -22.08
N VAL A 255 -16.14 -4.97 -21.48
CA VAL A 255 -16.82 -6.05 -22.22
C VAL A 255 -17.96 -5.52 -23.09
N THR A 256 -18.80 -4.62 -22.55
CA THR A 256 -19.88 -3.99 -23.32
C THR A 256 -19.34 -3.19 -24.52
N SER A 257 -18.21 -2.49 -24.36
CA SER A 257 -17.58 -1.74 -25.45
C SER A 257 -17.02 -2.64 -26.55
N LEU A 258 -16.55 -3.84 -26.21
CA LEU A 258 -16.10 -4.83 -27.18
C LEU A 258 -17.29 -5.44 -27.93
N LEU A 259 -18.37 -5.80 -27.22
CA LEU A 259 -19.59 -6.33 -27.85
C LEU A 259 -20.26 -5.31 -28.79
N ALA A 260 -20.28 -4.02 -28.41
CA ALA A 260 -20.81 -2.96 -29.26
C ALA A 260 -19.96 -2.73 -30.52
N LYS A 261 -18.63 -2.95 -30.46
CA LYS A 261 -17.76 -2.94 -31.65
C LYS A 261 -18.01 -4.15 -32.54
N ASP A 262 -18.21 -5.32 -31.95
CA ASP A 262 -18.52 -6.55 -32.69
C ASP A 262 -19.85 -6.45 -33.45
N ALA A 263 -20.87 -5.84 -32.85
CA ALA A 263 -22.16 -5.57 -33.50
C ALA A 263 -22.05 -4.63 -34.71
N LYS A 264 -21.10 -3.69 -34.71
CA LYS A 264 -20.84 -2.79 -35.84
C LYS A 264 -20.05 -3.45 -36.98
N VAL A 265 -19.18 -4.41 -36.65
CA VAL A 265 -18.41 -5.18 -37.64
C VAL A 265 -19.29 -6.23 -38.34
N GLY A 266 -20.34 -6.75 -37.66
CA GLY A 266 -21.31 -7.68 -38.26
C GLY A 266 -22.32 -7.07 -39.23
N GLY A 267 -22.37 -5.73 -39.37
CA GLY A 267 -23.35 -5.03 -40.20
C GLY A 267 -22.88 -4.62 -41.61
N GLN A 268 -21.58 -4.68 -41.89
CA GLN A 268 -21.03 -4.39 -43.22
C GLN A 268 -19.81 -5.27 -43.50
N GLN A 269 -20.08 -6.50 -43.92
CA GLN A 269 -19.09 -7.31 -44.60
C GLN A 269 -19.51 -7.41 -46.07
N GLY A 270 -18.92 -6.52 -46.88
CA GLY A 270 -19.15 -6.46 -48.32
C GLY A 270 -18.33 -5.36 -48.98
N VAL A 271 -17.05 -5.69 -49.27
CA VAL A 271 -16.22 -5.16 -50.38
C VAL A 271 -16.09 -3.62 -50.45
N THR A 272 -14.95 -3.02 -50.12
CA THR A 272 -13.83 -2.85 -51.05
C THR A 272 -12.49 -2.65 -50.32
N ALA A 273 -11.47 -3.34 -50.83
CA ALA A 273 -10.08 -3.00 -50.59
C ALA A 273 -9.74 -1.70 -51.33
N GLY A 274 -9.03 -0.78 -50.65
CA GLY A 274 -8.58 0.47 -51.25
C GLY A 274 -7.85 1.41 -50.28
N ALA A 275 -6.54 1.21 -50.18
CA ALA A 275 -5.46 2.18 -49.95
C ALA A 275 -5.59 3.37 -48.96
N ASN A 276 -4.56 3.47 -48.13
CA ASN A 276 -4.03 4.65 -47.44
C ASN A 276 -4.79 5.19 -46.22
N GLY A 277 -4.38 4.69 -45.06
CA GLY A 277 -4.51 5.35 -43.78
C GLY A 277 -3.66 4.60 -42.76
N SER A 278 -2.61 5.24 -42.25
CA SER A 278 -1.79 4.76 -41.14
C SER A 278 -2.62 4.67 -39.86
N GLY A 279 -3.44 3.63 -39.76
CA GLY A 279 -4.23 3.29 -38.58
C GLY A 279 -3.41 2.39 -37.68
N SER A 280 -2.82 2.99 -36.65
CA SER A 280 -2.13 2.28 -35.56
C SER A 280 -2.95 1.12 -35.01
N ALA A 281 -2.28 0.02 -34.66
CA ALA A 281 -2.77 -1.27 -34.21
C ALA A 281 -3.57 -1.23 -32.87
N VAL A 282 -4.68 -0.49 -32.82
CA VAL A 282 -5.50 -0.24 -31.61
C VAL A 282 -6.85 -0.99 -31.65
N GLY A 283 -7.02 -1.90 -32.61
CA GLY A 283 -8.28 -2.63 -32.85
C GLY A 283 -8.26 -4.13 -32.56
N GLN A 284 -7.17 -4.71 -32.05
CA GLN A 284 -7.12 -6.14 -31.76
C GLN A 284 -7.85 -6.45 -30.45
N ARG A 285 -8.76 -7.42 -30.49
CA ARG A 285 -9.39 -8.00 -29.30
C ARG A 285 -8.28 -8.50 -28.37
N ASP A 286 -8.21 -7.95 -27.17
CA ASP A 286 -7.27 -8.44 -26.17
C ASP A 286 -7.79 -9.77 -25.59
N HIS A 287 -7.37 -10.87 -26.20
CA HIS A 287 -7.74 -12.21 -25.77
C HIS A 287 -7.14 -12.57 -24.40
N GLU A 288 -6.05 -11.92 -23.99
CA GLU A 288 -5.45 -12.12 -22.67
C GLU A 288 -6.36 -11.55 -21.59
N ALA A 289 -6.79 -10.29 -21.74
CA ALA A 289 -7.71 -9.65 -20.81
C ALA A 289 -9.05 -10.41 -20.68
N LEU A 290 -9.61 -10.90 -21.79
CA LEU A 290 -10.83 -11.71 -21.78
C LEU A 290 -10.63 -13.07 -21.07
N ARG A 291 -9.48 -13.72 -21.27
CA ARG A 291 -9.14 -14.96 -20.58
C ARG A 291 -9.00 -14.74 -19.08
N GLN A 292 -8.35 -13.66 -18.67
CA GLN A 292 -8.21 -13.28 -17.26
C GLN A 292 -9.58 -12.97 -16.63
N LEU A 293 -10.43 -12.19 -17.30
CA LEU A 293 -11.80 -11.93 -16.83
C LEU A 293 -12.62 -13.21 -16.72
N LYS A 294 -12.51 -14.13 -17.69
CA LYS A 294 -13.16 -15.45 -17.63
C LYS A 294 -12.66 -16.26 -16.43
N SER A 295 -11.35 -16.25 -16.18
CA SER A 295 -10.75 -16.91 -15.00
C SER A 295 -11.34 -16.37 -13.70
N ILE A 296 -11.40 -15.03 -13.57
CA ILE A 296 -11.99 -14.37 -12.40
C ILE A 296 -13.47 -14.75 -12.23
N LEU A 297 -14.25 -14.73 -13.31
CA LEU A 297 -15.66 -15.14 -13.29
C LEU A 297 -15.83 -16.61 -12.90
N SER A 298 -14.94 -17.49 -13.34
CA SER A 298 -14.97 -18.91 -12.95
C SER A 298 -14.52 -19.15 -11.51
N SER A 299 -13.71 -18.25 -10.94
CA SER A 299 -13.26 -18.30 -9.54
C SER A 299 -14.26 -17.69 -8.55
N MET A 300 -15.35 -17.08 -9.04
CA MET A 300 -16.38 -16.54 -8.16
C MET A 300 -17.08 -17.68 -7.42
N PRO A 301 -17.27 -17.58 -6.09
CA PRO A 301 -18.01 -18.57 -5.33
C PRO A 301 -19.38 -18.78 -5.99
N ARG A 302 -19.62 -19.99 -6.51
CA ARG A 302 -20.96 -20.35 -6.96
C ARG A 302 -21.84 -20.31 -5.71
N ALA A 303 -22.84 -19.45 -5.71
CA ALA A 303 -23.87 -19.52 -4.68
C ALA A 303 -24.37 -20.97 -4.62
N PRO A 304 -24.44 -21.60 -3.44
CA PRO A 304 -24.91 -22.97 -3.33
C PRO A 304 -26.31 -23.01 -3.95
N PRO A 305 -26.54 -23.86 -4.97
CA PRO A 305 -27.86 -23.96 -5.55
C PRO A 305 -28.81 -24.48 -4.47
N ALA A 306 -29.96 -23.81 -4.30
CA ALA A 306 -30.95 -24.08 -3.26
C ALA A 306 -31.50 -25.53 -3.27
N ASN A 307 -31.13 -26.33 -4.27
CA ASN A 307 -31.55 -27.70 -4.50
C ASN A 307 -30.38 -28.73 -4.54
N ALA A 308 -29.13 -28.35 -4.25
CA ALA A 308 -28.00 -29.29 -4.21
C ALA A 308 -27.58 -29.70 -2.79
N ALA A 309 -28.55 -29.94 -1.90
CA ALA A 309 -28.30 -30.58 -0.61
C ALA A 309 -27.89 -32.07 -0.73
N MET A 310 -27.51 -32.57 -1.91
CA MET A 310 -27.33 -34.01 -2.12
C MET A 310 -26.14 -34.43 -3.01
N GLN A 311 -25.37 -33.51 -3.61
CA GLN A 311 -24.29 -33.92 -4.56
C GLN A 311 -22.99 -33.10 -4.51
N ALA A 312 -22.74 -32.29 -3.47
CA ALA A 312 -21.47 -31.57 -3.32
C ALA A 312 -20.93 -31.73 -1.89
N GLU A 313 -20.59 -32.97 -1.50
CA GLU A 313 -20.31 -33.32 -0.11
C GLU A 313 -18.84 -33.27 0.34
N GLU A 314 -17.85 -32.92 -0.48
CA GLU A 314 -16.44 -33.07 -0.02
C GLU A 314 -15.65 -31.77 0.18
N ASP A 315 -15.92 -30.68 -0.56
CA ASP A 315 -15.12 -29.44 -0.42
C ASP A 315 -15.89 -28.21 0.14
N ASP A 316 -17.21 -28.13 -0.02
CA ASP A 316 -18.02 -26.95 0.41
C ASP A 316 -18.48 -27.00 1.88
N ASP A 317 -18.56 -28.20 2.46
CA ASP A 317 -19.02 -28.40 3.84
C ASP A 317 -17.99 -27.95 4.89
N GLY A 318 -16.69 -28.01 4.54
CA GLY A 318 -15.61 -27.54 5.39
C GLY A 318 -15.70 -26.04 5.68
N PHE A 319 -15.83 -25.20 4.64
CA PHE A 319 -15.93 -23.75 4.82
C PHE A 319 -17.18 -23.36 5.62
N ARG A 320 -18.35 -23.92 5.29
CA ARG A 320 -19.59 -23.63 6.02
C ARG A 320 -19.50 -24.05 7.48
N THR A 321 -18.93 -25.23 7.77
CA THR A 321 -18.75 -25.71 9.14
C THR A 321 -17.78 -24.82 9.91
N HIS A 322 -16.66 -24.43 9.32
CA HIS A 322 -15.72 -23.49 9.94
C HIS A 322 -16.34 -22.11 10.18
N PHE A 323 -17.07 -21.58 9.19
CA PHE A 323 -17.79 -20.31 9.32
C PHE A 323 -18.84 -20.34 10.42
N LEU A 324 -19.68 -21.38 10.47
CA LEU A 324 -20.70 -21.53 11.51
C LEU A 324 -20.07 -21.69 12.89
N ARG A 325 -18.93 -22.38 12.98
CA ARG A 325 -18.18 -22.51 14.24
C ARG A 325 -17.70 -21.16 14.73
N GLU A 326 -17.00 -20.39 13.88
CA GLU A 326 -16.53 -19.05 14.25
C GLU A 326 -17.69 -18.10 14.59
N TYR A 327 -18.79 -18.18 13.84
CA TYR A 327 -20.00 -17.41 14.11
C TYR A 327 -20.61 -17.74 15.48
N ASN A 328 -20.77 -19.03 15.79
CA ASN A 328 -21.28 -19.49 17.07
C ASN A 328 -20.35 -19.09 18.22
N ASP A 329 -19.03 -19.22 18.05
CA ASP A 329 -18.04 -18.82 19.04
C ASP A 329 -18.11 -17.30 19.32
N ALA A 330 -18.21 -16.47 18.27
CA ALA A 330 -18.37 -15.02 18.41
C ALA A 330 -19.69 -14.64 19.10
N LEU A 331 -20.78 -15.35 18.81
CA LEU A 331 -22.07 -15.15 19.49
C LEU A 331 -22.01 -15.51 20.97
N LEU A 332 -21.34 -16.61 21.32
CA LEU A 332 -21.16 -17.03 22.71
C LEU A 332 -20.33 -16.02 23.49
N ILE A 333 -19.21 -15.56 22.93
CA ILE A 333 -18.37 -14.51 23.54
C ILE A 333 -19.16 -13.21 23.72
N SER A 334 -19.92 -12.78 22.70
CA SER A 334 -20.76 -11.58 22.80
C SER A 334 -21.84 -11.73 23.88
N SER A 335 -22.45 -12.90 23.98
CA SER A 335 -23.48 -13.19 25.00
C SER A 335 -22.91 -13.18 26.41
N LEU A 336 -21.74 -13.81 26.63
CA LEU A 336 -21.04 -13.80 27.91
C LEU A 336 -20.57 -12.40 28.31
N SER A 337 -20.10 -11.60 27.34
CA SER A 337 -19.74 -10.20 27.56
C SER A 337 -20.95 -9.37 28.01
N ARG A 338 -22.11 -9.55 27.37
CA ARG A 338 -23.37 -8.89 27.78
C ARG A 338 -23.82 -9.31 29.17
N MET A 339 -23.73 -10.60 29.52
CA MET A 339 -24.04 -11.08 30.87
C MET A 339 -23.11 -10.45 31.92
N THR A 340 -21.81 -10.34 31.60
CA THR A 340 -20.81 -9.72 32.48
C THR A 340 -21.10 -8.23 32.68
N ALA A 341 -21.45 -7.51 31.61
CA ALA A 341 -21.88 -6.12 31.68
C ALA A 341 -23.16 -5.97 32.52
N GLY A 342 -24.15 -6.86 32.33
CA GLY A 342 -25.37 -6.88 33.14
C GLY A 342 -25.09 -7.12 34.62
N MET A 343 -24.17 -8.03 34.95
CA MET A 343 -23.76 -8.29 36.33
C MET A 343 -23.04 -7.10 36.96
N ARG A 344 -22.22 -6.38 36.19
CA ARG A 344 -21.61 -5.12 36.63
C ARG A 344 -22.67 -4.07 36.96
N SER A 345 -23.67 -3.89 36.10
CA SER A 345 -24.79 -2.96 36.35
C SER A 345 -25.64 -3.38 37.54
N LEU A 346 -25.84 -4.68 37.76
CA LEU A 346 -26.55 -5.19 38.94
C LEU A 346 -25.78 -4.94 40.23
N ASN A 347 -24.46 -5.17 40.25
CA ASN A 347 -23.63 -4.85 41.42
C ASN A 347 -23.71 -3.34 41.75
N GLU A 348 -23.61 -2.47 40.74
CA GLU A 348 -23.74 -1.03 40.94
C GLU A 348 -25.14 -0.64 41.46
N TYR A 349 -26.19 -1.35 41.02
CA TYR A 349 -27.54 -1.15 41.53
C TYR A 349 -27.67 -1.59 43.00
N VAL A 350 -27.10 -2.75 43.35
CA VAL A 350 -27.10 -3.28 44.72
C VAL A 350 -26.34 -2.33 45.64
N ASP A 351 -25.15 -1.86 45.25
CA ASP A 351 -24.37 -0.89 46.02
C ASP A 351 -25.15 0.40 46.30
N LYS A 352 -25.85 0.93 45.29
CA LYS A 352 -26.71 2.13 45.44
C LYS A 352 -27.92 1.84 46.30
N PHE A 353 -28.52 0.66 46.17
CA PHE A 353 -29.67 0.24 46.97
C PHE A 353 -29.32 0.12 48.45
N ASP A 354 -28.18 -0.51 48.76
CA ASP A 354 -27.68 -0.67 50.13
C ASP A 354 -27.37 0.68 50.75
N LEU A 355 -26.76 1.61 50.01
CA LEU A 355 -26.51 2.97 50.47
C LEU A 355 -27.82 3.71 50.86
N ILE A 356 -28.86 3.60 50.04
CA ILE A 356 -30.16 4.24 50.30
C ILE A 356 -30.88 3.59 51.50
N GLN A 357 -30.83 2.26 51.60
CA GLN A 357 -31.42 1.51 52.71
C GLN A 357 -30.74 1.83 54.04
N GLN A 358 -29.40 1.90 54.07
CA GLN A 358 -28.64 2.31 55.24
C GLN A 358 -28.94 3.76 55.63
N GLY A 359 -29.08 4.67 54.65
CA GLY A 359 -29.51 6.05 54.89
C GLY A 359 -30.90 6.17 55.51
N ARG A 360 -31.85 5.30 55.14
CA ARG A 360 -33.20 5.23 55.74
C ARG A 360 -33.22 4.63 57.16
N GLY A 361 -32.26 3.77 57.50
CA GLY A 361 -32.09 3.21 58.84
C GLY A 361 -31.54 4.23 59.84
N GLY A 362 -30.55 5.03 59.42
CA GLY A 362 -29.89 6.01 60.29
C GLY A 362 -30.76 7.21 60.72
N ASP A 363 -31.75 7.60 59.91
CA ASP A 363 -32.68 8.69 60.26
C ASP A 363 -33.76 8.28 61.27
N ARG A 364 -34.00 6.97 61.46
CA ARG A 364 -34.90 6.50 62.53
C ARG A 364 -34.21 6.49 63.89
N GLU A 365 -32.94 6.07 63.96
CA GLU A 365 -32.19 6.07 65.23
C GLU A 365 -31.84 7.48 65.73
N ARG A 366 -31.65 8.46 64.84
CA ARG A 366 -31.42 9.86 65.26
C ARG A 366 -32.67 10.56 65.81
N ARG A 367 -33.86 10.02 65.55
CA ARG A 367 -35.12 10.61 66.04
C ARG A 367 -35.53 10.08 67.43
N ASP A 368 -35.13 8.86 67.79
CA ASP A 368 -35.41 8.27 69.12
C ASP A 368 -34.38 8.69 70.21
N GLY A 369 -33.24 9.28 69.83
CA GLY A 369 -32.20 9.73 70.77
C GLY A 369 -32.43 11.10 71.44
N LEU A 370 -33.49 11.85 71.08
CA LEU A 370 -33.69 13.24 71.51
C LEU A 370 -34.89 13.45 72.46
N GLU A 371 -35.49 12.39 73.01
CA GLU A 371 -36.65 12.47 73.91
C GLU A 371 -36.46 11.80 75.29
N SER A 372 -35.23 11.43 75.67
CA SER A 372 -34.94 10.89 77.01
C SER A 372 -33.75 11.61 77.68
N GLY A 373 -33.99 12.84 78.14
CA GLY A 373 -32.98 13.62 78.85
C GLY A 373 -33.53 14.84 79.58
N GLY A 374 -34.73 14.74 80.17
CA GLY A 374 -35.34 15.81 80.94
C GLY A 374 -35.70 15.38 82.36
N ARG A 375 -34.78 15.54 83.33
CA ARG A 375 -35.09 16.00 84.70
C ARG A 375 -33.85 16.16 85.59
N GLY A 376 -33.60 17.42 85.94
CA GLY A 376 -33.27 17.84 87.30
C GLY A 376 -31.78 17.85 87.68
N THR A 377 -31.22 19.03 87.94
CA THR A 377 -31.06 19.56 89.32
C THR A 377 -30.33 20.90 89.27
N PHE A 378 -30.89 21.88 89.99
CA PHE A 378 -30.33 23.20 90.27
C PHE A 378 -29.01 23.11 91.03
N GLY A 379 -28.02 23.94 90.69
CA GLY A 379 -26.79 24.06 91.49
C GLY A 379 -25.91 25.23 91.05
N TYR A 380 -26.01 26.32 91.81
CA TYR A 380 -25.16 27.52 91.91
C TYR A 380 -23.73 27.46 91.32
N GLY A 381 -23.39 28.54 90.60
CA GLY A 381 -22.36 29.48 91.08
C GLY A 381 -20.88 29.18 90.86
N ASP A 382 -20.29 30.02 90.01
CA ASP A 382 -19.06 30.80 90.27
C ASP A 382 -17.66 30.14 90.17
N ALA A 383 -16.74 30.97 89.63
CA ALA A 383 -15.28 30.89 89.57
C ALA A 383 -14.68 29.69 88.80
N GLY A 384 -13.73 29.83 87.87
CA GLY A 384 -12.77 30.90 87.62
C GLY A 384 -11.40 30.26 87.40
N GLY A 385 -10.68 30.69 86.37
CA GLY A 385 -9.22 30.69 86.35
C GLY A 385 -8.48 29.44 85.87
N MET A 386 -7.64 29.72 84.85
CA MET A 386 -6.44 29.02 84.37
C MET A 386 -6.63 27.87 83.39
#